data_AF-A0A6A7M994-F1
#
_entry.id   AF-A0A6A7M994-F1
#
_cell.length_a   1.000
_cell.length_b   1.000
_cell.length_c   1.000
_cell.angle_alpha   90.00
_cell.angle_beta   90.00
_cell.angle_gamma   90.00
#
_symmetry.space_group_name_H-M   'P 1'
#
loop_
_entity.id
_entity.type
_entity.pdbx_description
1 polymer ?
#
loop_
_entity_poly.entity_id
_entity_poly.type
_entity_poly.pdbx_seq_one_letter_code
_entity_poly.pdbx_strand_id
1 'polypeptide(L)'
;MARGSLPGDSVGIQVPVGRIAADRIHWQTIFDARDKPSIYRIHNGSGRGAADPGNAMIVEVDGAKRTIKVNAGTSVDVMGKRIRVKAGTGGETSRVGGWYVLVS
;
A
#
# COMPACT_ATOMS: atom_id res chain seq x y z
N MET A 1 2.73 23.05 3.83
CA MET A 1 2.48 21.66 4.30
C MET A 1 3.69 20.83 3.95
N ALA A 2 4.45 20.34 4.94
CA ALA A 2 5.65 19.54 4.69
C ALA A 2 5.26 18.25 3.96
N ARG A 3 5.79 18.04 2.75
CA ARG A 3 5.65 16.77 2.04
C ARG A 3 6.45 15.75 2.84
N GLY A 4 5.78 14.85 3.56
CA GLY A 4 6.46 13.77 4.28
C GLY A 4 7.41 13.02 3.35
N SER A 5 8.67 12.86 3.76
CA SER A 5 9.70 12.17 2.99
C SER A 5 9.23 10.75 2.68
N LEU A 6 9.37 10.35 1.43
CA LEU A 6 9.24 8.94 1.06
C LEU A 6 10.46 8.17 1.56
N PRO A 7 10.35 6.86 1.85
CA PRO A 7 11.51 6.06 2.25
C PRO A 7 12.66 6.09 1.24
N GLY A 8 12.38 6.31 -0.06
CA GLY A 8 13.42 6.45 -1.08
C GLY A 8 14.21 7.77 -1.00
N ASP A 9 13.67 8.80 -0.34
CA ASP A 9 14.30 10.12 -0.26
C ASP A 9 15.56 10.12 0.64
N SER A 10 15.73 9.11 1.49
CA SER A 10 16.85 9.02 2.44
C SER A 10 18.05 8.19 1.95
N VAL A 11 17.92 7.39 0.88
CA VAL A 11 18.91 6.36 0.52
C VAL A 11 19.70 6.68 -0.75
N GLY A 12 19.33 7.72 -1.52
CA GLY A 12 20.06 8.12 -2.73
C GLY A 12 20.05 7.08 -3.87
N ILE A 13 19.25 6.01 -3.74
CA ILE A 13 19.08 4.96 -4.74
C ILE A 13 17.67 5.08 -5.33
N GLN A 14 17.56 5.00 -6.65
CA GLN A 14 16.30 5.11 -7.39
C GLN A 14 15.50 3.80 -7.29
N VAL A 15 15.01 3.47 -6.10
CA VAL A 15 14.05 2.37 -5.90
C VAL A 15 12.65 2.83 -6.29
N PRO A 16 11.87 2.03 -7.05
CA PRO A 16 10.45 2.30 -7.28
C PRO A 16 9.73 2.51 -5.95
N VAL A 17 9.34 3.76 -5.71
CA VAL A 17 8.66 4.23 -4.51
C VAL A 17 7.50 5.13 -4.92
N GLY A 18 6.40 5.07 -4.19
CA GLY A 18 5.26 5.93 -4.47
C GLY A 18 4.32 6.08 -3.28
N ARG A 19 3.42 7.05 -3.40
CA ARG A 19 2.36 7.28 -2.42
C ARG A 19 1.10 6.53 -2.78
N ILE A 20 0.39 6.08 -1.76
CA ILE A 20 -0.90 5.43 -1.87
C ILE A 20 -1.97 6.43 -1.42
N ALA A 21 -3.05 6.51 -2.19
CA ALA A 21 -4.26 7.26 -1.87
C ALA A 21 -5.45 6.46 -2.41
N ALA A 22 -5.74 5.34 -1.74
CA ALA A 22 -6.68 4.34 -2.22
C ALA A 22 -8.05 4.53 -1.58
N ASP A 23 -9.11 4.45 -2.38
CA ASP A 23 -10.50 4.48 -1.89
C ASP A 23 -11.04 3.06 -1.64
N ARG A 24 -12.25 2.96 -1.06
CA ARG A 24 -12.88 1.67 -0.73
C ARG A 24 -13.52 0.94 -1.93
N ILE A 25 -13.76 1.64 -3.03
CA ILE A 25 -14.54 1.18 -4.19
C ILE A 25 -13.60 0.61 -5.26
N HIS A 26 -12.52 1.32 -5.55
CA HIS A 26 -11.62 1.04 -6.66
C HIS A 26 -10.30 0.47 -6.18
N TRP A 27 -9.82 -0.52 -6.94
CA TRP A 27 -8.46 -1.01 -6.81
C TRP A 27 -7.49 -0.05 -7.48
N GLN A 28 -6.55 0.48 -6.70
CA GLN A 28 -5.39 1.21 -7.21
C GLN A 28 -4.28 0.21 -7.52
N THR A 29 -3.80 0.14 -8.77
CA THR A 29 -2.57 -0.59 -9.09
C THR A 29 -1.37 0.23 -8.65
N ILE A 30 -0.56 -0.31 -7.74
CA ILE A 30 0.66 0.36 -7.24
C ILE A 30 1.93 -0.24 -7.85
N PHE A 31 1.82 -1.44 -8.41
CA PHE A 31 2.90 -2.10 -9.13
C PHE A 31 2.34 -3.01 -10.22
N ASP A 32 3.00 -3.02 -11.38
CA ASP A 32 2.73 -3.89 -12.52
C ASP A 32 4.02 -4.08 -13.32
N ALA A 33 4.68 -5.22 -13.15
CA ALA A 33 5.86 -5.63 -13.91
C ALA A 33 5.51 -6.72 -14.92
N ARG A 34 6.07 -6.57 -16.13
CA ARG A 34 5.90 -7.53 -17.23
C ARG A 34 6.74 -8.80 -17.05
N ASP A 35 7.92 -8.66 -16.44
CA ASP A 35 8.94 -9.71 -16.55
C ASP A 35 8.98 -10.64 -15.32
N LYS A 36 9.48 -10.15 -14.19
CA LYS A 36 9.77 -10.94 -12.99
C LYS A 36 9.04 -10.39 -11.76
N PRO A 37 8.65 -11.26 -10.82
CA PRO A 37 8.12 -10.80 -9.54
C PRO A 37 9.23 -10.13 -8.73
N SER A 38 8.86 -9.12 -7.95
CA SER A 38 9.74 -8.37 -7.06
C SER A 38 9.09 -8.21 -5.70
N ILE A 39 9.91 -7.95 -4.68
CA ILE A 39 9.42 -7.78 -3.31
C ILE A 39 9.18 -6.30 -3.03
N TYR A 40 7.97 -5.97 -2.61
CA TYR A 40 7.55 -4.63 -2.24
C TYR A 40 7.15 -4.58 -0.78
N ARG A 41 7.67 -3.58 -0.07
CA ARG A 41 7.13 -3.19 1.22
C ARG A 41 6.00 -2.20 1.01
N ILE A 42 4.85 -2.49 1.60
CA ILE A 42 3.66 -1.64 1.56
C ILE A 42 3.38 -1.20 2.98
N HIS A 43 3.25 0.10 3.19
CA HIS A 43 2.93 0.70 4.47
C HIS A 43 1.59 1.40 4.41
N ASN A 44 0.72 1.03 5.35
CA ASN A 44 -0.52 1.76 5.59
C ASN A 44 -0.24 2.86 6.61
N GLY A 45 -0.37 4.11 6.17
CA GLY A 45 -0.16 5.27 7.02
C GLY A 45 -1.16 5.32 8.18
N SER A 46 -0.87 6.13 9.19
CA SER A 46 -1.79 6.39 10.28
C SER A 46 -2.99 7.20 9.78
N GLY A 47 -4.18 6.58 9.72
CA GLY A 47 -5.46 7.26 9.56
C GLY A 47 -6.03 7.77 10.89
N ARG A 48 -6.97 8.72 10.84
CA ARG A 48 -7.76 9.10 12.03
C ARG A 48 -8.59 7.90 12.47
N GLY A 49 -8.46 7.47 13.72
CA GLY A 49 -9.19 6.32 14.26
C GLY A 49 -8.57 4.98 13.86
N ALA A 50 -7.37 4.67 14.35
CA ALA A 50 -6.62 3.45 14.01
C ALA A 50 -7.41 2.12 14.20
N ALA A 51 -8.44 2.13 15.05
CA ALA A 51 -9.34 1.00 15.29
C ALA A 51 -10.49 0.89 14.27
N ASP A 52 -10.72 1.91 13.43
CA ASP A 52 -11.73 1.88 12.37
C ASP A 52 -11.40 0.77 11.35
N PRO A 53 -12.29 -0.20 11.14
CA PRO A 53 -12.12 -1.22 10.11
C PRO A 53 -11.86 -0.65 8.69
N GLY A 54 -12.38 0.55 8.39
CA GLY A 54 -12.19 1.27 7.13
C GLY A 54 -10.80 1.85 6.93
N ASN A 55 -10.02 1.97 8.01
CA ASN A 55 -8.63 2.41 7.96
C ASN A 55 -7.66 1.29 7.57
N ALA A 56 -8.10 0.04 7.47
CA ALA A 56 -7.25 -1.02 6.98
C ALA A 56 -6.98 -0.85 5.48
N MET A 57 -5.77 -1.16 5.03
CA MET A 57 -5.44 -1.28 3.61
C MET A 57 -5.56 -2.74 3.20
N ILE A 58 -6.30 -3.00 2.13
CA ILE A 58 -6.45 -4.33 1.55
C ILE A 58 -5.51 -4.42 0.36
N VAL A 59 -4.65 -5.43 0.36
CA VAL A 59 -3.66 -5.69 -0.68
C VAL A 59 -4.05 -6.94 -1.43
N GLU A 60 -4.03 -6.87 -2.76
CA GLU A 60 -4.16 -7.99 -3.67
C GLU A 60 -2.86 -8.15 -4.45
N VAL A 61 -2.40 -9.39 -4.56
CA VAL A 61 -1.16 -9.76 -5.25
C VAL A 61 -1.52 -10.73 -6.37
N ASP A 62 -1.11 -10.42 -7.60
CA ASP A 62 -1.26 -11.26 -8.79
C ASP A 62 -2.67 -11.79 -9.05
N GLY A 63 -3.72 -11.02 -8.68
CA GLY A 63 -5.12 -11.45 -8.82
C GLY A 63 -5.53 -12.59 -7.88
N ALA A 64 -4.79 -12.80 -6.80
CA ALA A 64 -5.08 -13.84 -5.82
C ALA A 64 -6.46 -13.66 -5.17
N LYS A 65 -7.17 -14.78 -4.97
CA LYS A 65 -8.48 -14.79 -4.31
C LYS A 65 -8.43 -14.32 -2.85
N ARG A 66 -7.30 -14.54 -2.16
CA ARG A 66 -7.10 -14.13 -0.78
C ARG A 66 -6.33 -12.82 -0.75
N THR A 67 -6.92 -11.81 -0.12
CA THR A 67 -6.30 -10.51 0.10
C THR A 67 -5.58 -10.45 1.45
N ILE A 68 -4.63 -9.53 1.55
CA ILE A 68 -3.87 -9.27 2.78
C ILE A 68 -4.42 -7.98 3.40
N LYS A 69 -4.73 -8.03 4.69
CA LYS A 69 -5.14 -6.85 5.46
C LYS A 69 -3.91 -6.24 6.14
N VAL A 70 -3.67 -4.96 5.91
CA VAL A 70 -2.60 -4.17 6.51
C VAL A 70 -3.22 -3.11 7.41
N ASN A 71 -3.05 -3.25 8.71
CA ASN A 71 -3.64 -2.33 9.69
C ASN A 71 -2.95 -0.95 9.63
N ALA A 72 -3.65 0.10 10.07
CA ALA A 72 -3.10 1.45 10.11
C ALA A 72 -1.79 1.49 10.94
N GLY A 73 -0.78 2.20 10.42
CA GLY A 73 0.53 2.32 11.04
C GLY A 73 1.44 1.10 10.88
N THR A 74 1.03 0.07 10.14
CA THR A 74 1.82 -1.16 9.93
C THR A 74 2.30 -1.30 8.49
N SER A 75 3.26 -2.21 8.28
CA SER A 75 3.77 -2.54 6.95
C SER A 75 3.79 -4.04 6.71
N VAL A 76 3.74 -4.45 5.44
CA VAL A 76 3.88 -5.83 4.99
C VAL A 76 4.80 -5.89 3.78
N ASP A 77 5.55 -6.98 3.67
CA ASP A 77 6.35 -7.29 2.49
C ASP A 77 5.58 -8.32 1.65
N VAL A 78 5.39 -8.01 0.36
CA VAL A 78 4.69 -8.88 -0.59
C VAL A 78 5.55 -9.07 -1.83
N MET A 79 5.51 -10.28 -2.39
CA MET A 79 6.18 -10.61 -3.65
C MET A 79 5.12 -10.85 -4.72
N GLY A 80 5.24 -10.15 -5.84
CA GLY A 80 4.35 -10.36 -6.98
C GLY A 80 4.78 -9.60 -8.22
N LYS A 81 4.09 -9.82 -9.33
CA LYS A 81 4.26 -9.05 -10.58
C LYS A 81 3.26 -7.90 -10.65
N ARG A 82 2.08 -8.07 -10.10
CA ARG A 82 1.03 -7.05 -10.06
C ARG A 82 0.49 -6.91 -8.65
N ILE A 83 0.55 -5.71 -8.10
CA ILE A 83 0.05 -5.42 -6.75
C ILE A 83 -0.99 -4.31 -6.84
N ARG A 84 -2.16 -4.58 -6.26
CA ARG A 84 -3.26 -3.63 -6.16
C ARG A 84 -3.62 -3.41 -4.70
N VAL A 85 -4.07 -2.21 -4.38
CA VAL A 85 -4.50 -1.83 -3.04
C VAL A 85 -5.85 -1.13 -3.07
N LYS A 86 -6.61 -1.25 -2.00
CA LYS A 86 -7.83 -0.48 -1.75
C LYS A 86 -8.03 -0.24 -0.25
N ALA A 87 -8.88 0.71 0.12
CA ALA A 87 -9.29 0.88 1.51
C ALA A 87 -10.18 -0.29 1.97
N GLY A 88 -10.13 -0.55 3.26
CA GLY A 88 -10.93 -1.56 3.95
C GLY A 88 -12.42 -1.29 3.83
N THR A 89 -13.19 -2.36 4.03
CA THR A 89 -14.65 -2.29 4.09
C THR A 89 -15.11 -2.27 5.54
N GLY A 90 -15.96 -1.31 5.89
CA GLY A 90 -16.48 -1.11 7.24
C GLY A 90 -16.08 0.26 7.81
N GLY A 91 -16.89 0.78 8.73
CA GLY A 91 -16.62 2.04 9.44
C GLY A 91 -16.64 3.33 8.59
N GLU A 92 -16.14 4.41 9.18
CA GLU A 92 -16.34 5.78 8.68
C GLU A 92 -15.33 6.16 7.59
N THR A 93 -14.12 5.59 7.61
CA THR A 93 -13.03 5.98 6.71
C THR A 93 -13.26 5.47 5.28
N SER A 94 -13.29 6.39 4.31
CA SER A 94 -13.51 6.08 2.90
C SER A 94 -12.23 5.95 2.05
N ARG A 95 -11.09 6.37 2.58
CA ARG A 95 -9.79 6.37 1.90
C ARG A 95 -8.65 6.04 2.86
N VAL A 96 -7.65 5.31 2.38
CA VAL A 96 -6.40 5.05 3.10
C VAL A 96 -5.22 5.67 2.36
N GLY A 97 -4.29 6.20 3.14
CA GLY A 97 -3.04 6.78 2.65
C GLY A 97 -1.85 5.92 3.05
N GLY A 98 -0.76 5.97 2.29
CA GLY A 98 0.42 5.17 2.61
C GLY A 98 1.55 5.36 1.61
N TRP A 99 2.48 4.42 1.61
CA TRP A 99 3.55 4.35 0.63
C TRP A 99 3.89 2.90 0.29
N TYR A 100 4.54 2.70 -0.83
CA TYR A 100 5.17 1.44 -1.21
C TYR A 100 6.60 1.69 -1.67
N VAL A 101 7.48 0.70 -1.49
CA VAL A 101 8.88 0.76 -1.94
C VAL A 101 9.34 -0.63 -2.37
N LEU A 102 10.09 -0.71 -3.47
CA LEU A 102 10.82 -1.91 -3.87
C LEU A 102 11.90 -2.22 -2.83
N VAL A 103 11.99 -3.46 -2.37
CA VAL A 103 13.03 -3.93 -1.45
C VAL A 103 13.93 -5.01 -2.04
N SER A 104 13.51 -5.71 -3.10
CA SER A 104 14.32 -6.70 -3.83
C SER A 104 13.80 -7.00 -5.22
#